data_AF-A0A950Z322-F1
#
_entry.id   AF-A0A950Z322-F1
#
_cell.length_a   1.000
_cell.length_b   1.000
_cell.length_c   1.000
_cell.angle_alpha   90.00
_cell.angle_beta   90.00
_cell.angle_gamma   90.00
#
_symmetry.space_group_name_H-M   'P 1'
#
loop_
_entity.id
_entity.type
_entity.pdbx_description
1 polymer ?
#
loop_
_entity_poly.entity_id
_entity_poly.type
_entity_poly.pdbx_seq_one_letter_code
_entity_poly.pdbx_strand_id
1 'polypeptide(L)'
;MSTLREPSPTNPAGSALTRVSVGQFAERFKSEVIPLSNTFGYFCASVPMSEEVLKEYLEEPIAALPPSLTAMLPRISILLVPYLERCAERGSRTRRKTRAGSTVEKVGDFVVAERPVDDRQSWASQVSFENETVLVFALKEQDVAEYHYRLYRRLAALVADTWSTQAAGGYKATIREELAASVHGEVDDESWQAKQNLLRRQANVNRDSPLFSDYLRQSFIDTLTLYLHGICCDIDVETGPRQLPSRYLRKRLNLLKTLYPPPPGYAVFPEDHEQAKNNEPGSTTQLSKP
;
A
#
# COMPACT_ATOMS: atom_id res chain seq x y z
N MET A 1 32.49 7.97 -54.57
CA MET A 1 33.35 8.21 -53.39
C MET A 1 32.47 8.64 -52.24
N SER A 2 32.89 8.24 -51.05
CA SER A 2 32.15 7.96 -49.81
C SER A 2 31.18 9.03 -49.28
N THR A 3 30.03 8.52 -48.83
CA THR A 3 29.05 9.15 -47.93
C THR A 3 29.62 9.29 -46.52
N LEU A 4 29.73 10.51 -45.99
CA LEU A 4 30.00 10.77 -44.57
C LEU A 4 28.66 10.91 -43.85
N ARG A 5 28.30 9.87 -43.10
CA ARG A 5 27.17 9.85 -42.17
C ARG A 5 27.72 10.25 -40.80
N GLU A 6 27.25 11.38 -40.27
CA GLU A 6 27.58 11.82 -38.91
C GLU A 6 27.10 10.78 -37.87
N PRO A 7 27.89 10.51 -36.82
CA PRO A 7 27.48 9.61 -35.75
C PRO A 7 26.44 10.29 -34.86
N SER A 8 25.23 9.75 -34.84
CA SER A 8 24.22 10.10 -33.84
C SER A 8 24.73 9.73 -32.44
N PRO A 9 24.46 10.54 -31.40
CA PRO A 9 24.89 10.23 -30.04
C PRO A 9 24.14 9.00 -29.52
N THR A 10 24.86 7.90 -29.37
CA THR A 10 24.40 6.69 -28.68
C THR A 10 24.17 7.02 -27.21
N ASN A 11 22.90 7.13 -26.84
CA ASN A 11 22.45 7.24 -25.46
C ASN A 11 22.66 5.85 -24.78
N PRO A 12 23.54 5.70 -23.78
CA PRO A 12 23.86 4.38 -23.22
C PRO A 12 22.82 3.87 -22.21
N ALA A 13 21.76 4.64 -21.93
CA ALA A 13 20.74 4.28 -20.94
C ALA A 13 19.63 3.33 -21.44
N GLY A 14 19.62 2.98 -22.74
CA GLY A 14 18.54 2.18 -23.35
C GLY A 14 18.80 0.68 -23.50
N SER A 15 19.94 0.17 -23.01
CA SER A 15 20.40 -1.19 -23.32
C SER A 15 20.17 -2.17 -22.18
N ALA A 16 19.18 -3.06 -22.37
CA ALA A 16 19.02 -4.38 -21.74
C ALA A 16 18.49 -4.44 -20.29
N LEU A 17 17.22 -4.07 -20.07
CA LEU A 17 16.39 -4.68 -19.01
C LEU A 17 15.79 -6.00 -19.51
N THR A 18 16.64 -6.91 -20.02
CA THR A 18 16.24 -8.25 -20.43
C THR A 18 16.04 -9.09 -19.18
N ARG A 19 14.94 -8.84 -18.47
CA ARG A 19 14.39 -9.64 -17.36
C ARG A 19 15.35 -9.85 -16.19
N VAL A 20 15.29 -8.95 -15.21
CA VAL A 20 16.11 -8.99 -13.98
C VAL A 20 15.23 -9.36 -12.80
N SER A 21 15.70 -10.16 -11.83
CA SER A 21 14.89 -10.43 -10.63
C SER A 21 14.73 -9.15 -9.81
N VAL A 22 13.60 -9.00 -9.11
CA VAL A 22 13.36 -7.80 -8.29
C VAL A 22 14.46 -7.60 -7.22
N GLY A 23 14.99 -8.69 -6.65
CA GLY A 23 16.09 -8.62 -5.68
C GLY A 23 17.38 -8.07 -6.28
N GLN A 24 17.81 -8.60 -7.44
CA GLN A 24 19.00 -8.13 -8.16
C GLN A 24 18.83 -6.68 -8.63
N PHE A 25 17.63 -6.33 -9.09
CA PHE A 25 17.31 -4.97 -9.49
C PHE A 25 17.41 -4.01 -8.30
N ALA A 26 16.84 -4.38 -7.15
CA ALA A 26 16.90 -3.57 -5.95
C ALA A 26 18.34 -3.35 -5.45
N GLU A 27 19.18 -4.38 -5.46
CA GLU A 27 20.59 -4.26 -5.08
C GLU A 27 21.37 -3.33 -6.02
N ARG A 28 21.13 -3.43 -7.32
CA ARG A 28 21.83 -2.61 -8.33
C ARG A 28 21.55 -1.12 -8.16
N PHE A 29 20.30 -0.75 -7.87
CA PHE A 29 19.87 0.65 -7.86
C PHE A 29 19.76 1.26 -6.46
N LYS A 30 20.12 0.51 -5.41
CA LYS A 30 20.10 0.99 -4.03
C LYS A 30 20.95 2.26 -3.81
N SER A 31 22.09 2.38 -4.51
CA SER A 31 22.95 3.57 -4.43
C SER A 31 22.44 4.77 -5.23
N GLU A 32 21.48 4.57 -6.11
CA GLU A 32 20.91 5.60 -6.99
C GLU A 32 19.56 6.12 -6.48
N VAL A 33 19.12 5.67 -5.31
CA VAL A 33 17.87 6.10 -4.67
C VAL A 33 17.97 7.57 -4.27
N ILE A 34 17.02 8.38 -4.76
CA ILE A 34 16.86 9.78 -4.44
C ILE A 34 16.02 9.88 -3.15
N PRO A 35 16.48 10.59 -2.11
CA PRO A 35 15.72 10.74 -0.87
C PRO A 35 14.51 11.67 -1.07
N LEU A 36 13.34 11.25 -0.60
CA LEU A 36 12.13 12.10 -0.47
C LEU A 36 11.96 12.60 0.95
N SER A 37 12.28 11.76 1.93
CA SER A 37 12.25 12.08 3.35
C SER A 37 13.25 11.20 4.12
N ASN A 38 13.27 11.33 5.44
CA ASN A 38 14.10 10.46 6.29
C ASN A 38 13.69 8.97 6.21
N THR A 39 12.41 8.70 5.90
CA THR A 39 11.87 7.33 5.82
C THR A 39 11.80 6.83 4.38
N PHE A 40 11.52 7.70 3.42
CA PHE A 40 11.25 7.32 2.03
C PHE A 40 12.33 7.81 1.07
N GLY A 41 12.76 6.93 0.17
CA GLY A 41 13.48 7.27 -1.05
C GLY A 41 12.82 6.63 -2.26
N TYR A 42 13.18 7.08 -3.47
CA TYR A 42 12.67 6.52 -4.70
C TYR A 42 13.73 6.39 -5.78
N PHE A 43 13.46 5.54 -6.76
CA PHE A 43 14.21 5.44 -8.01
C PHE A 43 13.24 5.13 -9.15
N CYS A 44 13.40 5.81 -10.28
CA CYS A 44 12.57 5.60 -11.46
C CYS A 44 13.41 5.00 -12.59
N ALA A 45 13.06 3.78 -12.99
CA ALA A 45 13.71 3.04 -14.06
C ALA A 45 13.07 3.29 -15.44
N SER A 46 11.82 3.75 -15.44
CA SER A 46 11.12 4.23 -16.64
C SER A 46 11.46 5.70 -16.91
N VAL A 47 11.24 6.15 -18.15
CA VAL A 47 11.41 7.53 -18.71
C VAL A 47 11.35 8.64 -17.64
N PRO A 48 12.19 9.70 -17.74
CA PRO A 48 12.17 10.81 -16.78
C PRO A 48 10.73 11.30 -16.53
N MET A 49 10.30 11.19 -15.28
CA MET A 49 9.00 11.69 -14.84
C MET A 49 9.02 13.21 -14.84
N SER A 50 7.93 13.84 -15.29
CA SER A 50 7.72 15.26 -15.02
C SER A 50 7.53 15.47 -13.52
N GLU A 51 7.73 16.70 -13.06
CA GLU A 51 7.48 17.08 -11.65
C GLU A 51 6.03 16.77 -11.23
N GLU A 52 5.07 16.94 -12.14
CA GLU A 52 3.65 16.61 -11.93
C GLU A 52 3.45 15.11 -11.64
N VAL A 53 4.06 14.24 -12.43
CA VAL A 53 3.96 12.78 -12.23
C VAL A 53 4.68 12.36 -10.95
N LEU A 54 5.82 12.98 -10.62
CA LEU A 54 6.50 12.74 -9.34
C LEU A 54 5.59 13.11 -8.16
N LYS A 55 4.93 14.25 -8.25
CA LYS A 55 4.02 14.74 -7.23
C LYS A 55 2.84 13.80 -7.02
N GLU A 56 2.16 13.40 -8.10
CA GLU A 56 1.00 12.50 -8.04
C GLU A 56 1.35 11.10 -7.53
N TYR A 57 2.45 10.51 -7.99
CA TYR A 57 2.79 9.12 -7.64
C TYR A 57 3.58 8.99 -6.33
N LEU A 58 4.30 10.01 -5.88
CA LEU A 58 5.18 9.88 -4.72
C LEU A 58 4.91 10.93 -3.66
N GLU A 59 4.94 12.22 -4.00
CA GLU A 59 4.90 13.27 -2.97
C GLU A 59 3.54 13.34 -2.26
N GLU A 60 2.44 13.41 -3.02
CA GLU A 60 1.09 13.46 -2.45
C GLU A 60 0.76 12.24 -1.59
N PRO A 61 0.94 11.00 -2.05
CA PRO A 61 0.58 9.85 -1.24
C PRO A 61 1.46 9.68 0.00
N ILE A 62 2.73 10.12 -0.04
CA ILE A 62 3.62 10.12 1.13
C ILE A 62 3.26 11.25 2.09
N ALA A 63 2.95 12.44 1.59
CA ALA A 63 2.57 13.59 2.40
C ALA A 63 1.25 13.36 3.17
N ALA A 64 0.34 12.56 2.59
CA ALA A 64 -0.91 12.14 3.24
C ALA A 64 -0.71 11.16 4.42
N LEU A 65 0.47 10.58 4.61
CA LEU A 65 0.69 9.59 5.66
C LEU A 65 0.63 10.20 7.07
N PRO A 66 -0.12 9.58 8.01
CA PRO A 66 -0.05 9.92 9.42
C PRO A 66 1.39 9.89 9.95
N PRO A 67 1.88 10.95 10.63
CA PRO A 67 3.27 11.02 11.11
C PRO A 67 3.65 9.86 12.05
N SER A 68 2.70 9.38 12.86
CA SER A 68 2.88 8.23 13.74
C SER A 68 3.12 6.92 12.97
N LEU A 69 2.54 6.75 11.79
CA LEU A 69 2.79 5.59 10.95
C LEU A 69 4.16 5.69 10.28
N THR A 70 4.51 6.86 9.75
CA THR A 70 5.83 7.12 9.15
C THR A 70 6.97 6.84 10.13
N ALA A 71 6.78 7.12 11.42
CA ALA A 71 7.76 6.83 12.47
C ALA A 71 7.90 5.33 12.81
N MET A 72 6.89 4.51 12.50
CA MET A 72 6.90 3.05 12.73
C MET A 72 7.46 2.26 11.55
N LEU A 73 7.49 2.86 10.36
CA LEU A 73 7.96 2.20 9.15
C LEU A 73 9.49 2.09 9.15
N PRO A 74 10.06 1.00 8.60
CA PRO A 74 11.49 0.95 8.31
C PRO A 74 11.83 1.99 7.23
N ARG A 75 13.12 2.13 6.90
CA ARG A 75 13.50 2.84 5.68
C ARG A 75 12.88 2.14 4.47
N ILE A 76 12.19 2.90 3.63
CA ILE A 76 11.49 2.40 2.44
C ILE A 76 12.08 3.02 1.19
N SER A 77 12.44 2.17 0.23
CA SER A 77 12.84 2.60 -1.11
C SER A 77 11.79 2.15 -2.12
N ILE A 78 11.25 3.11 -2.86
CA ILE A 78 10.20 2.91 -3.86
C ILE A 78 10.84 2.85 -5.25
N LEU A 79 10.81 1.70 -5.89
CA LEU A 79 11.31 1.53 -7.26
C LEU A 79 10.14 1.53 -8.23
N LEU A 80 10.14 2.49 -9.14
CA LEU A 80 9.15 2.62 -10.19
C LEU A 80 9.73 2.01 -11.47
N VAL A 81 9.12 0.93 -11.95
CA VAL A 81 9.58 0.14 -13.09
C VAL A 81 8.51 0.11 -14.18
N PRO A 82 8.89 -0.12 -15.46
CA PRO A 82 7.90 -0.19 -16.53
C PRO A 82 6.90 -1.33 -16.34
N TYR A 83 7.39 -2.56 -16.14
CA TYR A 83 6.56 -3.75 -15.96
C TYR A 83 7.18 -4.73 -14.96
N LEU A 84 6.32 -5.52 -14.31
CA LEU A 84 6.72 -6.65 -13.48
C LEU A 84 6.09 -7.94 -14.01
N GLU A 85 6.91 -8.96 -14.21
CA GLU A 85 6.47 -10.30 -14.57
C GLU A 85 6.53 -11.22 -13.36
N ARG A 86 5.39 -11.80 -12.98
CA ARG A 86 5.32 -12.89 -12.01
C ARG A 86 5.87 -14.16 -12.64
N CYS A 87 6.73 -14.86 -11.92
CA CYS A 87 7.21 -16.15 -12.39
C CYS A 87 6.08 -17.19 -12.40
N ALA A 88 5.79 -17.76 -13.57
CA ALA A 88 4.81 -18.81 -13.74
C ALA A 88 5.43 -20.18 -13.46
N GLU A 89 5.51 -20.58 -12.19
CA GLU A 89 5.59 -22.01 -11.86
C GLU A 89 4.19 -22.51 -11.52
N ARG A 90 3.65 -23.36 -12.41
CA ARG A 90 2.45 -24.15 -12.16
C ARG A 90 2.66 -25.01 -10.92
N GLY A 91 1.94 -24.67 -9.84
CA GLY A 91 1.58 -25.62 -8.80
C GLY A 91 2.58 -25.76 -7.64
N SER A 92 2.47 -24.89 -6.64
CA SER A 92 2.70 -25.30 -5.26
C SER A 92 1.91 -24.42 -4.30
N ARG A 93 0.59 -24.63 -4.24
CA ARG A 93 -0.17 -24.42 -3.00
C ARG A 93 0.24 -25.49 -1.99
N THR A 94 1.48 -25.42 -1.54
CA THR A 94 1.95 -26.21 -0.40
C THR A 94 2.61 -25.25 0.56
N ARG A 95 1.85 -24.77 1.55
CA ARG A 95 2.41 -24.38 2.85
C ARG A 95 3.07 -25.64 3.43
N ARG A 96 4.27 -25.96 2.97
CA ARG A 96 5.10 -26.99 3.59
C ARG A 96 6.03 -26.26 4.56
N LYS A 97 5.66 -26.34 5.85
CA LYS A 97 6.49 -25.90 6.96
C LYS A 97 7.67 -26.85 7.05
N THR A 98 8.79 -26.52 6.41
CA THR A 98 10.04 -27.29 6.57
C THR A 98 10.67 -26.91 7.91
N ARG A 99 10.83 -27.92 8.77
CA ARG A 99 11.68 -27.87 9.97
C ARG A 99 13.15 -27.85 9.51
N ALA A 100 13.66 -26.67 9.21
CA ALA A 100 15.08 -26.29 9.20
C ALA A 100 15.14 -24.90 8.57
N GLY A 101 15.77 -23.93 9.24
CA GLY A 101 15.82 -22.53 8.84
C GLY A 101 16.63 -22.28 7.57
N SER A 102 16.11 -22.67 6.42
CA SER A 102 16.54 -22.17 5.11
C SER A 102 15.34 -21.49 4.45
N THR A 103 15.49 -20.19 4.19
CA THR A 103 14.60 -19.37 3.37
C THR A 103 14.28 -20.11 2.07
N VAL A 104 13.04 -20.58 1.95
CA VAL A 104 12.49 -20.97 0.64
C VAL A 104 12.45 -19.68 -0.17
N GLU A 105 13.37 -19.54 -1.12
CA GLU A 105 13.30 -18.52 -2.16
C GLU A 105 11.93 -18.67 -2.83
N LYS A 106 11.00 -17.78 -2.47
CA LYS A 106 9.85 -17.53 -3.33
C LYS A 106 10.44 -17.16 -4.68
N VAL A 107 10.13 -17.94 -5.71
CA VAL A 107 10.47 -17.57 -7.09
C VAL A 107 9.99 -16.14 -7.30
N GLY A 108 10.95 -15.21 -7.38
CA GLY A 108 10.68 -13.78 -7.28
C GLY A 108 9.99 -13.25 -8.54
N ASP A 109 9.33 -12.10 -8.40
CA ASP A 109 8.91 -11.33 -9.56
C ASP A 109 10.15 -10.81 -10.31
N PHE A 110 9.99 -10.51 -11.60
CA PHE A 110 11.03 -10.00 -12.48
C PHE A 110 10.66 -8.62 -13.02
N VAL A 111 11.64 -7.73 -13.11
CA VAL A 111 11.52 -6.45 -13.81
C VAL A 111 11.79 -6.69 -15.29
N VAL A 112 10.85 -6.31 -16.14
CA VAL A 112 10.93 -6.49 -17.60
C VAL A 112 10.63 -5.17 -18.34
N ALA A 113 11.28 -4.95 -19.48
CA ALA A 113 11.10 -3.74 -20.28
C ALA A 113 9.82 -3.75 -21.12
N GLU A 114 9.38 -4.93 -21.54
CA GLU A 114 8.23 -5.16 -22.40
C GLU A 114 7.06 -5.69 -21.59
N ARG A 115 5.84 -5.42 -22.07
CA ARG A 115 4.61 -5.86 -21.43
C ARG A 115 4.57 -7.39 -21.34
N PRO A 116 4.47 -7.98 -20.14
CA PRO A 116 4.21 -9.40 -19.95
C PRO A 116 2.90 -9.85 -20.60
N VAL A 117 2.77 -11.16 -20.82
CA VAL A 117 1.45 -11.75 -21.11
C VAL A 117 0.53 -11.47 -19.92
N ASP A 118 -0.73 -11.09 -20.16
CA ASP A 118 -1.64 -10.57 -19.13
C ASP A 118 -1.79 -11.49 -17.89
N ASP A 119 -1.65 -12.81 -18.05
CA ASP A 119 -1.73 -13.79 -16.97
C ASP A 119 -0.49 -13.83 -16.04
N ARG A 120 0.59 -13.16 -16.45
CA ARG A 120 1.86 -13.06 -15.72
C ARG A 120 2.17 -11.65 -15.26
N GLN A 121 1.36 -10.65 -15.59
CA GLN A 121 1.56 -9.29 -15.10
C GLN A 121 1.44 -9.27 -13.56
N SER A 122 2.44 -8.68 -12.91
CA SER A 122 2.41 -8.27 -11.51
C SER A 122 2.45 -6.75 -11.48
N TRP A 123 1.89 -6.15 -10.43
CA TRP A 123 1.82 -4.69 -10.31
C TRP A 123 2.64 -4.13 -9.16
N ALA A 124 2.83 -4.95 -8.13
CA ALA A 124 3.59 -4.57 -6.95
C ALA A 124 4.34 -5.77 -6.41
N SER A 125 5.64 -5.61 -6.19
CA SER A 125 6.50 -6.58 -5.52
C SER A 125 7.21 -5.95 -4.32
N GLN A 126 7.78 -6.79 -3.46
CA GLN A 126 8.46 -6.34 -2.26
C GLN A 126 9.66 -7.24 -1.97
N VAL A 127 10.78 -6.62 -1.61
CA VAL A 127 11.97 -7.28 -1.09
C VAL A 127 12.39 -6.57 0.19
N SER A 128 12.75 -7.33 1.21
CA SER A 128 13.23 -6.79 2.48
C SER A 128 14.70 -7.14 2.68
N PHE A 129 15.50 -6.12 2.99
CA PHE A 129 16.87 -6.21 3.45
C PHE A 129 16.90 -5.96 4.97
N GLU A 130 18.05 -6.19 5.62
CA GLU A 130 18.16 -6.10 7.09
C GLU A 130 17.64 -4.77 7.68
N ASN A 131 17.89 -3.64 7.01
CA ASN A 131 17.54 -2.30 7.49
C ASN A 131 16.65 -1.49 6.53
N GLU A 132 16.12 -2.12 5.48
CA GLU A 132 15.42 -1.40 4.41
C GLU A 132 14.41 -2.32 3.74
N THR A 133 13.23 -1.78 3.45
CA THR A 133 12.23 -2.46 2.62
C THR A 133 12.15 -1.77 1.27
N VAL A 134 12.30 -2.56 0.21
CA VAL A 134 12.17 -2.09 -1.17
C VAL A 134 10.80 -2.48 -1.70
N LEU A 135 10.01 -1.49 -2.08
CA LEU A 135 8.71 -1.64 -2.71
C LEU A 135 8.88 -1.36 -4.21
N VAL A 136 8.44 -2.27 -5.06
CA VAL A 136 8.61 -2.14 -6.51
C VAL A 136 7.24 -2.11 -7.18
N PHE A 137 6.97 -1.09 -8.00
CA PHE A 137 5.69 -0.89 -8.67
C PHE A 137 5.85 -0.77 -10.18
N ALA A 138 4.99 -1.48 -10.92
CA ALA A 138 4.92 -1.40 -12.37
C ALA A 138 3.97 -0.28 -12.79
N LEU A 139 4.48 0.80 -13.39
CA LEU A 139 3.67 2.00 -13.67
C LEU A 139 2.99 2.02 -15.04
N LYS A 140 3.53 1.33 -16.05
CA LYS A 140 2.90 1.38 -17.38
C LYS A 140 1.55 0.69 -17.33
N GLU A 141 0.52 1.37 -17.83
CA GLU A 141 -0.87 0.90 -17.90
C GLU A 141 -1.57 0.80 -16.52
N GLN A 142 -0.97 1.40 -15.49
CA GLN A 142 -1.57 1.49 -14.17
C GLN A 142 -2.22 2.86 -13.96
N ASP A 143 -3.43 2.87 -13.40
CA ASP A 143 -4.07 4.09 -12.93
C ASP A 143 -3.46 4.58 -11.60
N VAL A 144 -3.43 5.90 -11.40
CA VAL A 144 -2.85 6.54 -10.21
C VAL A 144 -3.54 6.07 -8.93
N ALA A 145 -4.87 6.00 -8.91
CA ALA A 145 -5.62 5.57 -7.73
C ALA A 145 -5.36 4.09 -7.41
N GLU A 146 -5.21 3.25 -8.44
CA GLU A 146 -4.84 1.85 -8.24
C GLU A 146 -3.40 1.72 -7.71
N TYR A 147 -2.49 2.58 -8.14
CA TYR A 147 -1.15 2.69 -7.57
C TYR A 147 -1.18 3.08 -6.09
N HIS A 148 -1.91 4.13 -5.72
CA HIS A 148 -2.05 4.57 -4.33
C HIS A 148 -2.60 3.45 -3.45
N TYR A 149 -3.68 2.78 -3.89
CA TYR A 149 -4.22 1.63 -3.18
C TYR A 149 -3.15 0.55 -2.94
N ARG A 150 -2.36 0.19 -3.96
CA ARG A 150 -1.30 -0.84 -3.83
C ARG A 150 -0.17 -0.37 -2.92
N LEU A 151 0.23 0.90 -3.00
CA LEU A 151 1.21 1.49 -2.10
C LEU A 151 0.74 1.40 -0.65
N TYR A 152 -0.45 1.91 -0.36
CA TYR A 152 -1.02 1.88 0.98
C TYR A 152 -1.25 0.46 1.50
N ARG A 153 -1.61 -0.49 0.63
CA ARG A 153 -1.73 -1.90 1.01
C ARG A 153 -0.39 -2.49 1.47
N ARG A 154 0.71 -2.15 0.80
CA ARG A 154 2.07 -2.57 1.21
C ARG A 154 2.47 -1.91 2.53
N LEU A 155 2.22 -0.62 2.69
CA LEU A 155 2.51 0.09 3.94
C LEU A 155 1.69 -0.45 5.10
N ALA A 156 0.38 -0.69 4.91
CA ALA A 156 -0.50 -1.25 5.91
C ALA A 156 -0.05 -2.65 6.36
N ALA A 157 0.45 -3.48 5.44
CA ALA A 157 1.03 -4.77 5.78
C ALA A 157 2.28 -4.67 6.66
N LEU A 158 3.17 -3.71 6.39
CA LEU A 158 4.35 -3.44 7.23
C LEU A 158 3.94 -2.96 8.62
N VAL A 159 2.95 -2.06 8.70
CA VAL A 159 2.41 -1.56 9.97
C VAL A 159 1.76 -2.68 10.77
N ALA A 160 1.03 -3.59 10.12
CA ALA A 160 0.38 -4.71 10.80
C ALA A 160 1.38 -5.68 11.48
N ASP A 161 2.63 -5.71 11.00
CA ASP A 161 3.69 -6.53 11.57
C ASP A 161 4.40 -5.85 12.76
N THR A 162 4.29 -4.52 12.87
CA THR A 162 4.99 -3.72 13.91
C THR A 162 4.06 -2.85 14.78
N TRP A 163 2.74 -2.98 14.62
CA TRP A 163 1.76 -2.20 15.37
C TRP A 163 1.93 -2.29 16.89
N SER A 164 1.63 -1.19 17.58
CA SER A 164 1.72 -1.14 19.04
C SER A 164 0.71 -2.08 19.69
N THR A 165 1.00 -2.53 20.91
CA THR A 165 0.07 -3.35 21.71
C THR A 165 -1.27 -2.66 21.95
N GLN A 166 -1.26 -1.32 22.07
CA GLN A 166 -2.46 -0.49 22.17
C GLN A 166 -3.31 -0.56 20.89
N ALA A 167 -2.69 -0.34 19.73
CA ALA A 167 -3.38 -0.39 18.44
C ALA A 167 -3.95 -1.79 18.17
N ALA A 168 -3.13 -2.82 18.36
CA ALA A 168 -3.55 -4.21 18.22
C ALA A 168 -4.70 -4.56 19.18
N GLY A 169 -4.63 -4.13 20.44
CA GLY A 169 -5.65 -4.35 21.46
C GLY A 169 -6.98 -3.67 21.13
N GLY A 170 -6.94 -2.38 20.76
CA GLY A 170 -8.13 -1.61 20.39
C GLY A 170 -8.81 -2.15 19.14
N TYR A 171 -8.03 -2.52 18.12
CA TYR A 171 -8.57 -3.10 16.89
C TYR A 171 -9.15 -4.50 17.16
N LYS A 172 -8.45 -5.34 17.93
CA LYS A 172 -8.94 -6.66 18.36
C LYS A 172 -10.26 -6.58 19.13
N ALA A 173 -10.42 -5.60 20.02
CA ALA A 173 -11.68 -5.39 20.74
C ALA A 173 -12.83 -5.07 19.75
N THR A 174 -12.59 -4.17 18.81
CA THR A 174 -13.56 -3.82 17.75
C THR A 174 -14.00 -5.04 16.95
N ILE A 175 -13.05 -5.87 16.50
CA ILE A 175 -13.36 -7.09 15.74
C ILE A 175 -14.14 -8.11 16.57
N ARG A 176 -13.83 -8.27 17.86
CA ARG A 176 -14.58 -9.19 18.74
C ARG A 176 -16.02 -8.73 18.94
N GLU A 177 -16.25 -7.44 19.12
CA GLU A 177 -17.60 -6.89 19.23
C GLU A 177 -18.41 -7.13 17.94
N GLU A 178 -17.79 -6.96 16.77
CA GLU A 178 -18.42 -7.23 15.48
C GLU A 178 -18.74 -8.72 15.27
N LEU A 179 -17.81 -9.62 15.65
CA LEU A 179 -18.06 -11.06 15.59
C LEU A 179 -19.18 -11.49 16.55
N ALA A 180 -19.20 -10.94 17.77
CA ALA A 180 -20.28 -11.20 18.73
C ALA A 180 -21.65 -10.71 18.22
N ALA A 181 -21.67 -9.58 17.52
CA ALA A 181 -22.86 -9.05 16.87
C ALA A 181 -23.18 -9.72 15.52
N SER A 182 -22.44 -10.76 15.12
CA SER A 182 -22.61 -11.48 13.85
C SER A 182 -22.63 -10.55 12.63
N VAL A 183 -21.76 -9.53 12.65
CA VAL A 183 -21.68 -8.54 11.57
C VAL A 183 -21.24 -9.19 10.27
N HIS A 184 -22.07 -9.02 9.24
CA HIS A 184 -21.79 -9.48 7.89
C HIS A 184 -20.82 -8.54 7.16
N GLY A 185 -20.22 -9.04 6.08
CA GLY A 185 -19.33 -8.30 5.19
C GLY A 185 -17.95 -7.99 5.77
N GLU A 186 -17.07 -7.49 4.91
CA GLU A 186 -15.73 -6.94 5.22
C GLU A 186 -15.39 -5.80 4.26
N VAL A 187 -14.25 -5.13 4.48
CA VAL A 187 -13.77 -4.01 3.66
C VAL A 187 -13.29 -4.48 2.29
N ASP A 188 -12.71 -5.67 2.22
CA ASP A 188 -12.13 -6.22 0.99
C ASP A 188 -12.29 -7.74 0.93
N ASP A 189 -12.03 -8.32 -0.24
CA ASP A 189 -12.20 -9.74 -0.53
C ASP A 189 -11.26 -10.62 0.30
N GLU A 190 -10.03 -10.18 0.58
CA GLU A 190 -9.07 -10.96 1.37
C GLU A 190 -9.51 -11.12 2.83
N SER A 191 -9.89 -10.02 3.51
CA SER A 191 -10.45 -10.09 4.87
C SER A 191 -11.78 -10.82 4.90
N TRP A 192 -12.61 -10.67 3.86
CA TRP A 192 -13.85 -11.46 3.72
C TRP A 192 -13.55 -12.97 3.71
N GLN A 193 -12.61 -13.42 2.88
CA GLN A 193 -12.23 -14.83 2.81
C GLN A 193 -11.64 -15.33 4.15
N ALA A 194 -10.82 -14.52 4.81
CA ALA A 194 -10.25 -14.86 6.12
C ALA A 194 -11.36 -15.01 7.18
N LYS A 195 -12.35 -14.11 7.19
CA LYS A 195 -13.52 -14.17 8.06
C LYS A 195 -14.34 -15.43 7.81
N GLN A 196 -14.67 -15.74 6.55
CA GLN A 196 -15.42 -16.95 6.21
C GLN A 196 -14.66 -18.22 6.62
N ASN A 197 -13.34 -18.24 6.46
CA ASN A 197 -12.52 -19.36 6.90
C ASN A 197 -12.50 -19.52 8.43
N LEU A 198 -12.49 -18.42 9.19
CA LEU A 198 -12.63 -18.43 10.65
C LEU A 198 -14.01 -18.99 11.06
N LEU A 199 -15.10 -18.40 10.55
CA LEU A 199 -16.47 -18.78 10.90
C LEU A 199 -16.76 -20.26 10.59
N ARG A 200 -16.24 -20.78 9.48
CA ARG A 200 -16.45 -22.18 9.08
C ARG A 200 -15.68 -23.18 9.94
N ARG A 201 -14.50 -22.81 10.46
CA ARG A 201 -13.59 -23.75 11.14
C ARG A 201 -13.59 -23.63 12.65
N GLN A 202 -14.18 -22.58 13.22
CA GLN A 202 -14.10 -22.29 14.65
C GLN A 202 -15.47 -22.02 15.24
N ALA A 203 -15.93 -22.91 16.14
CA ALA A 203 -17.21 -22.74 16.82
C ALA A 203 -17.24 -21.54 17.78
N ASN A 204 -16.16 -21.31 18.53
CA ASN A 204 -16.01 -20.14 19.39
C ASN A 204 -15.08 -19.12 18.74
N VAL A 205 -15.63 -18.25 17.89
CA VAL A 205 -14.90 -17.26 17.08
C VAL A 205 -14.19 -16.17 17.90
N ASN A 206 -14.55 -16.00 19.18
CA ASN A 206 -13.95 -15.00 20.08
C ASN A 206 -12.68 -15.50 20.77
N ARG A 207 -12.42 -16.80 20.73
CA ARG A 207 -11.22 -17.40 21.30
C ARG A 207 -9.99 -17.04 20.45
N ASP A 208 -8.91 -16.68 21.13
CA ASP A 208 -7.61 -16.48 20.49
C ASP A 208 -7.12 -17.77 19.84
N SER A 209 -6.90 -17.69 18.53
CA SER A 209 -6.47 -18.80 17.68
C SER A 209 -5.64 -18.24 16.52
N PRO A 210 -4.82 -19.09 15.84
CA PRO A 210 -4.13 -18.68 14.63
C PRO A 210 -5.08 -18.17 13.54
N LEU A 211 -6.27 -18.79 13.39
CA LEU A 211 -7.27 -18.34 12.40
C LEU A 211 -7.84 -16.96 12.74
N PHE A 212 -8.09 -16.70 14.03
CA PHE A 212 -8.54 -15.39 14.48
C PHE A 212 -7.45 -14.34 14.28
N SER A 213 -6.19 -14.67 14.58
CA SER A 213 -5.05 -13.78 14.35
C SER A 213 -4.85 -13.46 12.86
N ASP A 214 -4.97 -14.46 11.99
CA ASP A 214 -4.87 -14.28 10.53
C ASP A 214 -5.97 -13.34 10.03
N TYR A 215 -7.22 -13.56 10.45
CA TYR A 215 -8.35 -12.70 10.11
C TYR A 215 -8.19 -11.28 10.66
N LEU A 216 -7.80 -11.14 11.93
CA LEU A 216 -7.57 -9.84 12.57
C LEU A 216 -6.53 -9.03 11.81
N ARG A 217 -5.39 -9.65 11.45
CA ARG A 217 -4.32 -9.02 10.68
C ARG A 217 -4.81 -8.58 9.31
N GLN A 218 -5.53 -9.45 8.59
CA GLN A 218 -6.02 -9.13 7.25
C GLN A 218 -7.08 -8.01 7.26
N SER A 219 -8.03 -8.09 8.20
CA SER A 219 -9.06 -7.06 8.39
C SER A 219 -8.44 -5.69 8.69
N PHE A 220 -7.39 -5.66 9.52
CA PHE A 220 -6.65 -4.43 9.80
C PHE A 220 -5.96 -3.88 8.55
N ILE A 221 -5.27 -4.72 7.78
CA ILE A 221 -4.59 -4.29 6.54
C ILE A 221 -5.58 -3.67 5.57
N ASP A 222 -6.71 -4.33 5.31
CA ASP A 222 -7.71 -3.84 4.35
C ASP A 222 -8.32 -2.50 4.84
N THR A 223 -8.64 -2.41 6.13
CA THR A 223 -9.22 -1.20 6.73
C THR A 223 -8.21 -0.04 6.75
N LEU A 224 -6.94 -0.31 7.09
CA LEU A 224 -5.88 0.71 7.10
C LEU A 224 -5.54 1.16 5.68
N THR A 225 -5.56 0.25 4.70
CA THR A 225 -5.41 0.60 3.28
C THR A 225 -6.49 1.59 2.86
N LEU A 226 -7.76 1.28 3.17
CA LEU A 226 -8.88 2.17 2.88
C LEU A 226 -8.74 3.51 3.59
N TYR A 227 -8.35 3.50 4.87
CA TYR A 227 -8.13 4.72 5.64
C TYR A 227 -7.07 5.62 5.03
N LEU A 228 -5.90 5.08 4.68
CA LEU A 228 -4.82 5.86 4.07
C LEU A 228 -5.17 6.35 2.67
N HIS A 229 -5.83 5.51 1.87
CA HIS A 229 -6.28 5.89 0.54
C HIS A 229 -7.31 7.04 0.62
N GLY A 230 -8.27 6.97 1.55
CA GLY A 230 -9.26 8.03 1.76
C GLY A 230 -8.72 9.32 2.36
N ILE A 231 -7.47 9.34 2.87
CA ILE A 231 -6.80 10.61 3.23
C ILE A 231 -6.27 11.32 1.99
N CYS A 232 -5.74 10.54 1.03
CA CYS A 232 -5.06 11.05 -0.14
C CYS A 232 -6.01 11.33 -1.31
N CYS A 233 -7.03 10.49 -1.48
CA CYS A 233 -7.92 10.48 -2.63
C CYS A 233 -9.38 10.58 -2.19
N ASP A 234 -10.19 11.22 -3.02
CA ASP A 234 -11.65 11.16 -2.90
C ASP A 234 -12.12 9.81 -3.47
N ILE A 235 -12.46 8.88 -2.58
CA ILE A 235 -12.82 7.51 -2.95
C ILE A 235 -14.24 7.19 -2.52
N ASP A 236 -15.00 6.63 -3.45
CA ASP A 236 -16.30 6.04 -3.16
C ASP A 236 -16.13 4.61 -2.66
N VAL A 237 -16.76 4.31 -1.52
CA VAL A 237 -16.84 2.93 -1.02
C VAL A 237 -18.09 2.29 -1.61
N GLU A 238 -17.90 1.41 -2.60
CA GLU A 238 -19.01 0.67 -3.20
C GLU A 238 -19.75 -0.16 -2.14
N THR A 239 -21.08 -0.08 -2.14
CA THR A 239 -21.92 -0.92 -1.29
C THR A 239 -22.23 -2.23 -1.99
N GLY A 240 -22.08 -3.35 -1.29
CA GLY A 240 -22.39 -4.67 -1.83
C GLY A 240 -22.80 -5.65 -0.74
N PRO A 241 -23.37 -6.81 -1.10
CA PRO A 241 -23.82 -7.80 -0.13
C PRO A 241 -22.69 -8.36 0.74
N ARG A 242 -21.44 -8.29 0.26
CA ARG A 242 -20.23 -8.71 1.01
C ARG A 242 -19.50 -7.55 1.70
N GLN A 243 -19.99 -6.33 1.57
CA GLN A 243 -19.33 -5.15 2.10
C GLN A 243 -19.71 -4.91 3.56
N LEU A 244 -18.73 -4.43 4.34
CA LEU A 244 -18.94 -4.12 5.74
C LEU A 244 -19.99 -2.99 5.87
N PRO A 245 -21.02 -3.15 6.72
CA PRO A 245 -22.03 -2.10 6.88
C PRO A 245 -21.40 -0.79 7.35
N SER A 246 -21.85 0.34 6.80
CA SER A 246 -21.23 1.67 6.96
C SER A 246 -21.01 2.08 8.41
N ARG A 247 -21.90 1.68 9.33
CA ARG A 247 -21.75 1.98 10.77
C ARG A 247 -20.52 1.32 11.40
N TYR A 248 -20.20 0.08 10.99
CA TYR A 248 -19.03 -0.64 11.48
C TYR A 248 -17.76 -0.16 10.77
N LEU A 249 -17.86 0.11 9.46
CA LEU A 249 -16.77 0.74 8.73
C LEU A 249 -16.38 2.08 9.36
N ARG A 250 -17.35 2.98 9.59
CA ARG A 250 -17.10 4.27 10.25
C ARG A 250 -16.49 4.11 11.64
N LYS A 251 -16.94 3.11 12.41
CA LYS A 251 -16.34 2.79 13.71
C LYS A 251 -14.87 2.40 13.60
N ARG A 252 -14.52 1.52 12.65
CA ARG A 252 -13.12 1.13 12.40
C ARG A 252 -12.27 2.32 11.93
N LEU A 253 -12.78 3.14 11.01
CA LEU A 253 -12.07 4.34 10.52
C LEU A 253 -11.87 5.40 11.62
N ASN A 254 -12.87 5.62 12.48
CA ASN A 254 -12.73 6.52 13.64
C ASN A 254 -11.67 6.01 14.64
N LEU A 255 -11.59 4.69 14.84
CA LEU A 255 -10.52 4.10 15.66
C LEU A 255 -9.16 4.36 15.03
N LEU A 256 -8.99 4.12 13.72
CA LEU A 256 -7.74 4.41 13.03
C LEU A 256 -7.38 5.89 13.05
N LYS A 257 -8.36 6.80 12.91
CA LYS A 257 -8.16 8.24 13.07
C LYS A 257 -7.63 8.61 14.46
N THR A 258 -8.11 7.94 15.49
CA THR A 258 -7.65 8.16 16.87
C THR A 258 -6.24 7.62 17.09
N LEU A 259 -5.93 6.45 16.52
CA LEU A 259 -4.62 5.81 16.66
C LEU A 259 -3.54 6.47 15.79
N TYR A 260 -3.93 6.94 14.60
CA TYR A 260 -3.06 7.42 13.53
C TYR A 260 -3.66 8.68 12.91
N PRO A 261 -3.62 9.82 13.62
CA PRO A 261 -4.25 11.05 13.16
C PRO A 261 -3.65 11.52 11.82
N PRO A 262 -4.48 12.00 10.86
CA PRO A 262 -3.99 12.54 9.61
C PRO A 262 -3.05 13.73 9.84
N PRO A 263 -2.12 13.99 8.90
CA PRO A 263 -1.29 15.18 8.94
C PRO A 263 -2.12 16.47 8.76
N PRO A 264 -1.60 17.64 9.20
CA PRO A 264 -2.28 18.91 9.02
C PRO A 264 -2.65 19.18 7.56
N GLY A 265 -3.86 19.67 7.30
CA GLY A 265 -4.37 19.92 5.95
C GLY A 265 -5.02 18.71 5.27
N TYR A 266 -4.90 17.52 5.86
CA TYR A 266 -5.52 16.30 5.36
C TYR A 266 -6.64 15.83 6.27
N ALA A 267 -7.67 15.21 5.69
CA ALA A 267 -8.72 14.57 6.46
C ALA A 267 -9.26 13.34 5.73
N VAL A 268 -9.92 12.47 6.48
CA VAL A 268 -10.48 11.20 5.98
C VAL A 268 -11.98 11.34 5.76
N PHE A 269 -12.62 12.22 6.54
CA PHE A 269 -14.06 12.39 6.50
C PHE A 269 -14.40 13.79 5.97
N PRO A 270 -15.42 13.90 5.09
CA PRO A 270 -15.85 15.20 4.56
C PRO A 270 -16.14 16.22 5.66
N GLU A 271 -16.75 15.77 6.77
CA GLU A 271 -17.13 16.64 7.89
C GLU A 271 -15.93 17.30 8.60
N ASP A 272 -14.73 16.71 8.50
CA ASP A 272 -13.52 17.25 9.12
C ASP A 272 -12.98 18.46 8.34
N HIS A 273 -13.15 18.47 7.02
CA HIS A 273 -12.77 19.60 6.17
C HIS A 273 -13.65 20.82 6.44
N GLU A 274 -14.94 20.62 6.75
CA GLU A 274 -15.88 21.69 7.08
C GLU A 274 -15.57 22.33 8.45
N GLN A 275 -15.18 21.52 9.44
CA GLN A 275 -14.79 22.01 10.76
C GLN A 275 -13.48 22.81 10.73
N ALA A 276 -12.52 22.42 9.89
CA ALA A 276 -11.29 23.18 9.69
C ALA A 276 -11.56 24.58 9.11
N LYS A 277 -12.47 24.69 8.13
CA LYS A 277 -12.88 25.97 7.52
C LYS A 277 -13.61 26.89 8.50
N ASN A 278 -14.41 26.33 9.41
CA ASN A 278 -15.16 27.10 10.40
C ASN A 278 -14.31 27.59 11.59
N ASN A 279 -13.13 27.00 11.81
CA ASN A 279 -12.22 27.38 12.90
C ASN A 279 -11.08 28.31 12.44
N GLU A 280 -11.05 28.76 11.19
CA GLU A 280 -10.12 29.79 10.75
C GLU A 280 -10.50 31.17 11.34
N PRO A 281 -9.61 31.84 12.09
CA PRO A 281 -9.88 33.16 12.64
C PRO A 281 -9.73 34.21 11.53
N GLY A 282 -10.75 34.33 10.67
CA GLY A 282 -10.72 35.25 9.53
C GLY A 282 -12.09 35.69 8.98
N SER A 283 -13.19 35.01 9.31
CA SER A 283 -14.53 35.45 8.87
C SER A 283 -15.07 36.57 9.77
N THR A 284 -14.43 37.74 9.71
CA THR A 284 -15.03 38.98 10.21
C THR A 284 -16.01 39.46 9.15
N THR A 285 -17.30 39.31 9.44
CA THR A 285 -18.41 39.93 8.73
C THR A 285 -18.14 41.44 8.57
N GLN A 286 -17.76 41.87 7.37
CA GLN A 286 -17.87 43.28 7.00
C GLN A 286 -19.35 43.58 6.79
N LEU A 287 -19.99 44.07 7.86
CA LEU A 287 -21.30 44.69 7.82
C LEU A 287 -21.15 46.01 7.07
N SER A 288 -21.52 46.02 5.79
CA SER A 288 -21.66 47.23 4.99
C SER A 288 -22.84 48.05 5.49
N LYS A 289 -22.53 49.31 5.86
CA LYS A 289 -23.43 50.47 5.84
C LYS A 289 -22.66 51.60 5.16
N PRO A 290 -23.32 52.58 4.52
CA PRO A 290 -24.68 53.06 4.78
C PRO A 290 -25.73 52.66 3.75
#